data_AF-A0A8J9VMQ2-F1
#
_entry.id   AF-A0A8J9VMQ2-F1
#
_cell.length_a   1.000
_cell.length_b   1.000
_cell.length_c   1.000
_cell.angle_alpha   90.00
_cell.angle_beta   90.00
_cell.angle_gamma   90.00
#
_symmetry.space_group_name_H-M   'P 1'
#
loop_
_entity.id
_entity.type
_entity.pdbx_description
1 polymer ?
#
loop_
_entity_poly.entity_id
_entity_poly.type
_entity_poly.pdbx_seq_one_letter_code
_entity_poly.pdbx_strand_id
1 'polypeptide(L)'
;MQVQDMSKIVTLPADLARPNSTMTVHDARLNARVDSMLEEGLIDELLNFHDRHNKQRIEDGKPPDYTKGIFQTLGFKEFHEYLMLPPEKKDSEEGKKLLEESISNMKMGTRRYARRQNKMVKSRFLEHPTREIPPIYELDTTDLTKWDDEVKYKAIHIIESFVNKTQCQYESLKSNVSDEKTNINSHSSNYCSVCERLIIGDKEYLIHMNSHKHKRALKSKQRRAQLAEKEERCE
;
A
#
# COMPACT_ATOMS: atom_id res chain seq x y z
N MET A 1 -37.91 -5.90 -10.06
CA MET A 1 -36.73 -5.65 -10.91
C MET A 1 -35.51 -5.75 -10.01
N GLN A 2 -34.73 -6.83 -10.13
CA GLN A 2 -33.72 -7.24 -9.15
C GLN A 2 -32.55 -6.25 -9.09
N VAL A 3 -32.22 -5.80 -7.88
CA VAL A 3 -31.09 -4.90 -7.53
C VAL A 3 -29.78 -5.69 -7.45
N GLN A 4 -29.51 -6.57 -8.42
CA GLN A 4 -28.35 -7.49 -8.36
C GLN A 4 -27.18 -7.11 -9.27
N ASP A 5 -27.21 -5.99 -9.99
CA ASP A 5 -26.22 -5.74 -11.06
C ASP A 5 -25.39 -4.45 -10.96
N MET A 6 -25.36 -3.82 -9.79
CA MET A 6 -24.50 -2.65 -9.54
C MET A 6 -23.02 -3.02 -9.27
N SER A 7 -22.69 -4.31 -9.16
CA SER A 7 -21.31 -4.79 -8.97
C SER A 7 -20.48 -4.84 -10.26
N LYS A 8 -21.02 -4.37 -11.39
CA LYS A 8 -20.40 -4.50 -12.72
C LYS A 8 -19.68 -3.26 -13.25
N ILE A 9 -19.62 -2.18 -12.46
CA ILE A 9 -18.81 -1.00 -12.78
C ILE A 9 -17.99 -0.64 -11.57
N VAL A 10 -16.67 -0.66 -11.73
CA VAL A 10 -15.74 -0.13 -10.72
C VAL A 10 -15.10 1.11 -11.30
N THR A 11 -15.39 2.25 -10.69
CA THR A 11 -14.68 3.49 -10.95
C THR A 11 -13.40 3.50 -10.15
N LEU A 12 -12.29 3.83 -10.82
CA LEU A 12 -10.97 3.86 -10.21
C LEU A 12 -10.44 5.29 -10.25
N PRO A 13 -9.83 5.79 -9.15
CA PRO A 13 -9.17 7.09 -9.15
C PRO A 13 -8.01 7.09 -10.19
N ALA A 14 -7.91 8.14 -11.01
CA ALA A 14 -6.94 8.20 -12.12
C ALA A 14 -5.45 8.11 -11.75
N ASP A 15 -5.10 8.17 -10.47
CA ASP A 15 -3.74 7.93 -9.99
C ASP A 15 -3.20 6.52 -10.34
N LEU A 16 -4.05 5.70 -10.97
CA LEU A 16 -3.82 4.32 -11.36
C LEU A 16 -3.29 4.12 -12.79
N ALA A 17 -3.30 5.10 -13.69
CA ALA A 17 -2.93 4.85 -15.10
C ALA A 17 -1.83 5.77 -15.67
N ARG A 18 -1.34 6.78 -14.93
CA ARG A 18 -0.53 7.87 -15.50
C ARG A 18 0.83 8.10 -14.82
N PRO A 19 1.80 8.75 -15.50
CA PRO A 19 3.22 8.80 -15.10
C PRO A 19 3.50 9.63 -13.84
N ASN A 20 4.76 9.58 -13.38
CA ASN A 20 5.30 10.13 -12.13
C ASN A 20 4.88 11.57 -11.74
N SER A 21 4.42 12.41 -12.68
CA SER A 21 3.95 13.77 -12.42
C SER A 21 2.59 13.86 -11.71
N THR A 22 1.73 12.83 -11.81
CA THR A 22 0.45 12.78 -11.08
C THR A 22 0.65 12.46 -9.60
N MET A 23 1.67 11.64 -9.30
CA MET A 23 2.03 11.25 -7.93
C MET A 23 2.47 12.45 -7.09
N THR A 24 3.10 13.47 -7.67
CA THR A 24 3.53 14.67 -6.93
C THR A 24 2.35 15.54 -6.54
N VAL A 25 1.36 15.72 -7.43
CA VAL A 25 0.11 16.46 -7.13
C VAL A 25 -0.71 15.74 -6.07
N HIS A 26 -0.82 14.42 -6.16
CA HIS A 26 -1.50 13.62 -5.15
C HIS A 26 -0.79 13.69 -3.79
N ASP A 27 0.54 13.54 -3.75
CA ASP A 27 1.34 13.64 -2.53
C ASP A 27 1.19 15.01 -1.85
N ALA A 28 1.18 16.09 -2.64
CA ALA A 28 0.96 17.45 -2.12
C ALA A 28 -0.42 17.60 -1.48
N ARG A 29 -1.48 17.10 -2.13
CA ARG A 29 -2.85 17.11 -1.58
C ARG A 29 -2.98 16.29 -0.31
N LEU A 30 -2.35 15.12 -0.26
CA LEU A 30 -2.33 14.29 0.95
C LEU A 30 -1.64 15.00 2.12
N ASN A 31 -0.52 15.68 1.87
CA ASN A 31 0.16 16.46 2.90
C ASN A 31 -0.71 17.62 3.39
N ALA A 32 -1.29 18.40 2.46
CA ALA A 32 -2.17 19.52 2.80
C ALA A 32 -3.42 19.07 3.58
N ARG A 33 -3.97 17.89 3.26
CA ARG A 33 -5.07 17.30 4.04
C ARG A 33 -4.65 16.99 5.47
N VAL A 34 -3.45 16.44 5.69
CA VAL A 34 -2.94 16.20 7.04
C VAL A 34 -2.77 17.53 7.79
N ASP A 35 -2.33 18.58 7.11
CA ASP A 35 -2.23 19.92 7.70
C ASP A 35 -3.62 20.46 8.12
N SER A 36 -4.63 20.36 7.25
CA SER A 36 -6.03 20.70 7.59
C SER A 36 -6.55 19.90 8.78
N MET A 37 -6.26 18.59 8.85
CA MET A 37 -6.67 17.75 9.98
C MET A 37 -6.07 18.25 11.31
N LEU A 38 -4.82 18.72 11.30
CA LEU A 38 -4.20 19.29 12.49
C LEU A 38 -4.88 20.60 12.92
N GLU A 39 -5.18 21.47 11.97
CA GLU A 39 -5.93 22.73 12.20
C GLU A 39 -7.35 22.47 12.73
N GLU A 40 -7.98 21.38 12.30
CA GLU A 40 -9.31 20.93 12.72
C GLU A 40 -9.30 20.19 14.08
N GLY A 41 -8.14 20.05 14.75
CA GLY A 41 -8.06 19.51 16.10
C GLY A 41 -7.73 18.02 16.21
N LEU A 42 -7.08 17.43 15.20
CA LEU A 42 -6.64 16.01 15.23
C LEU A 42 -5.88 15.64 16.51
N ILE A 43 -5.01 16.52 17.01
CA ILE A 43 -4.20 16.25 18.21
C ILE A 43 -5.10 16.09 19.43
N ASP A 44 -6.11 16.95 19.58
CA ASP A 44 -7.06 16.88 20.67
C ASP A 44 -7.90 15.61 20.59
N GLU A 45 -8.31 15.20 19.38
CA GLU A 45 -9.01 13.93 19.19
C GLU A 45 -8.15 12.73 19.63
N LEU A 46 -6.88 12.71 19.24
CA LEU A 46 -5.94 11.64 19.57
C LEU A 46 -5.67 11.58 21.08
N LEU A 47 -5.50 12.73 21.73
CA LEU A 47 -5.33 12.83 23.18
C LEU A 47 -6.57 12.33 23.92
N ASN A 48 -7.76 12.81 23.53
CA ASN A 48 -9.03 12.40 24.12
C ASN A 48 -9.33 10.91 23.92
N PHE A 49 -8.96 10.36 22.77
CA PHE A 49 -9.07 8.92 22.52
C PHE A 49 -8.08 8.12 23.36
N HIS A 50 -6.81 8.54 23.38
CA HIS A 50 -5.77 7.88 24.15
C HIS A 50 -6.09 7.85 25.65
N ASP A 51 -6.57 8.96 26.23
CA ASP A 51 -6.89 9.03 27.65
C ASP A 51 -8.07 8.13 28.02
N ARG A 52 -9.14 8.14 27.22
CA ARG A 52 -10.29 7.25 27.45
C ARG A 52 -9.90 5.78 27.31
N HIS A 53 -9.16 5.45 26.26
CA HIS A 53 -8.78 4.06 26.01
C HIS A 53 -7.74 3.56 27.03
N ASN A 54 -6.76 4.37 27.42
CA ASN A 54 -5.76 3.95 28.40
C ASN A 54 -6.36 3.75 29.78
N LYS A 55 -7.33 4.58 30.20
CA LYS A 55 -8.06 4.36 31.46
C LYS A 55 -8.71 2.99 31.47
N GLN A 56 -9.47 2.65 30.42
CA GLN A 56 -10.10 1.33 30.28
C GLN A 56 -9.07 0.19 30.23
N ARG A 57 -7.97 0.39 29.49
CA ARG A 57 -6.89 -0.61 29.35
C ARG A 57 -6.20 -0.91 30.68
N ILE A 58 -5.93 0.13 31.48
CA ILE A 58 -5.30 0.00 32.80
C ILE A 58 -6.24 -0.75 33.75
N GLU A 59 -7.54 -0.46 33.73
CA GLU A 59 -8.55 -1.21 34.48
C GLU A 59 -8.60 -2.69 34.08
N ASP A 60 -8.49 -2.98 32.77
CA ASP A 60 -8.53 -4.35 32.23
C ASP A 60 -7.19 -5.12 32.38
N GLY A 61 -6.11 -4.45 32.79
CA GLY A 61 -4.77 -5.06 33.00
C GLY A 61 -4.07 -5.57 31.73
N LYS A 62 -4.45 -5.12 30.53
CA LYS A 62 -3.90 -5.63 29.25
C LYS A 62 -2.86 -4.68 28.64
N PRO A 63 -1.76 -5.17 28.05
CA PRO A 63 -0.86 -4.32 27.27
C PRO A 63 -1.54 -3.84 25.98
N PRO A 64 -1.17 -2.67 25.45
CA PRO A 64 -1.72 -2.20 24.17
C PRO A 64 -1.23 -3.09 23.01
N ASP A 65 -2.16 -3.62 22.22
CA ASP A 65 -1.86 -4.39 21.00
C ASP A 65 -2.06 -3.53 19.75
N TYR A 66 -0.98 -2.89 19.30
CA TYR A 66 -0.98 -2.03 18.11
C TYR A 66 -1.16 -2.78 16.79
N THR A 67 -1.28 -4.11 16.84
CA THR A 67 -1.49 -4.95 15.65
C THR A 67 -2.97 -5.20 15.36
N LYS A 68 -3.91 -4.66 16.15
CA LYS A 68 -5.34 -4.96 15.99
C LYS A 68 -6.24 -3.73 16.07
N GLY A 69 -7.34 -3.79 15.32
CA GLY A 69 -8.44 -2.85 15.41
C GLY A 69 -8.04 -1.41 15.11
N ILE A 70 -8.60 -0.48 15.89
CA ILE A 70 -8.41 0.96 15.71
C ILE A 70 -6.95 1.42 15.87
N PHE A 71 -6.10 0.62 16.51
CA PHE A 71 -4.67 0.91 16.65
C PHE A 71 -3.87 0.80 15.35
N GLN A 72 -4.42 0.13 14.34
CA GLN A 72 -3.80 0.06 13.01
C GLN A 72 -4.09 1.28 12.14
N THR A 73 -4.92 2.22 12.61
CA THR A 73 -5.24 3.44 11.88
C THR A 73 -4.00 4.31 11.70
N LEU A 74 -3.92 4.98 10.55
CA LEU A 74 -2.90 5.99 10.29
C LEU A 74 -3.23 7.22 11.14
N GLY A 75 -2.24 7.73 11.86
CA GLY A 75 -2.39 8.87 12.78
C GLY A 75 -2.42 8.47 14.26
N PHE A 76 -2.74 7.22 14.62
CA PHE A 76 -2.64 6.81 16.04
C PHE A 76 -1.26 6.23 16.37
N LYS A 77 -0.80 5.25 15.57
CA LYS A 77 0.50 4.60 15.80
C LYS A 77 1.67 5.58 15.61
N GLU A 78 1.56 6.53 14.67
CA GLU A 78 2.60 7.52 14.42
C GLU A 78 2.77 8.51 15.58
N PHE A 79 1.70 8.77 16.34
CA PHE A 79 1.70 9.70 17.47
C PHE A 79 1.90 8.99 18.81
N HIS A 80 2.15 7.67 18.81
CA HIS A 80 2.19 6.89 20.04
C HIS A 80 3.18 7.44 21.07
N GLU A 81 4.41 7.76 20.64
CA GLU A 81 5.46 8.27 21.54
C GLU A 81 5.06 9.63 22.13
N TYR A 82 4.50 10.53 21.33
CA TYR A 82 3.98 11.82 21.78
C TYR A 82 2.80 11.67 22.76
N LEU A 83 1.85 10.78 22.46
CA LEU A 83 0.66 10.54 23.30
C LEU A 83 1.02 9.97 24.67
N MET A 84 2.08 9.17 24.75
CA MET A 84 2.58 8.56 25.99
C MET A 84 3.37 9.52 26.89
N LEU A 85 3.76 10.70 26.39
CA LEU A 85 4.44 11.68 27.22
C LEU A 85 3.54 12.17 28.37
N PRO A 86 4.10 12.41 29.56
CA PRO A 86 3.38 13.13 30.61
C PRO A 86 2.91 14.50 30.12
N PRO A 87 1.74 15.01 30.54
CA PRO A 87 1.20 16.29 30.10
C PRO A 87 2.20 17.45 30.23
N GLU A 88 2.95 17.49 31.34
CA GLU A 88 3.98 18.51 31.63
C GLU A 88 5.13 18.54 30.60
N LYS A 89 5.40 17.43 29.93
CA LYS A 89 6.48 17.31 28.96
C LYS A 89 6.02 17.51 27.51
N LYS A 90 4.72 17.61 27.24
CA LYS A 90 4.21 17.77 25.87
C LYS A 90 4.58 19.13 25.27
N ASP A 91 4.62 20.17 26.10
CA ASP A 91 5.02 21.52 25.68
C ASP A 91 6.54 21.75 25.73
N SER A 92 7.30 20.77 26.22
CA SER A 92 8.76 20.82 26.24
C SER A 92 9.35 20.73 24.82
N GLU A 93 10.62 21.10 24.67
CA GLU A 93 11.34 20.98 23.40
C GLU A 93 11.33 19.55 22.85
N GLU A 94 11.43 18.56 23.75
CA GLU A 94 11.34 17.14 23.39
C GLU A 94 9.95 16.76 22.88
N GLY A 95 8.89 17.27 23.55
CA GLY A 95 7.50 17.03 23.15
C GLY A 95 7.16 17.62 21.77
N LYS A 96 7.61 18.85 21.50
CA LYS A 96 7.45 19.49 20.18
C LYS A 96 8.17 18.73 19.08
N LYS A 97 9.40 18.29 19.33
CA LYS A 97 10.17 17.49 18.38
C LYS A 97 9.48 16.15 18.06
N LEU A 98 8.98 15.46 19.07
CA LEU A 98 8.24 14.20 18.88
C LEU A 98 6.93 14.43 18.11
N LEU A 99 6.25 15.56 18.35
CA LEU A 99 5.06 15.93 17.61
C LEU A 99 5.36 16.15 16.13
N GLU A 100 6.39 16.92 15.80
CA GLU A 100 6.83 17.16 14.41
C GLU A 100 7.22 15.85 13.70
N GLU A 101 7.95 14.97 14.39
CA GLU A 101 8.29 13.65 13.87
C GLU A 101 7.04 12.81 13.62
N SER A 102 6.09 12.81 14.55
CA SER A 102 4.81 12.10 14.43
C SER A 102 4.02 12.58 13.21
N ILE A 103 3.94 13.90 12.98
CA ILE A 103 3.28 14.49 11.81
C ILE A 103 3.98 14.09 10.51
N SER A 104 5.32 14.15 10.48
CA SER A 104 6.10 13.74 9.32
C SER A 104 5.88 12.26 8.98
N ASN A 105 5.88 11.40 10.00
CA ASN A 105 5.60 9.98 9.88
C ASN A 105 4.18 9.72 9.38
N MET A 106 3.18 10.46 9.87
CA MET A 106 1.80 10.36 9.40
C MET A 106 1.69 10.72 7.92
N LYS A 107 2.24 11.88 7.51
CA LYS A 107 2.28 12.28 6.09
C LYS A 107 2.93 11.21 5.22
N MET A 108 4.07 10.67 5.66
CA MET A 108 4.75 9.57 4.96
C MET A 108 3.88 8.30 4.88
N GLY A 109 3.25 7.91 5.99
CA GLY A 109 2.36 6.75 6.09
C GLY A 109 1.19 6.86 5.12
N THR A 110 0.55 8.04 5.07
CA THR A 110 -0.56 8.35 4.15
C THR A 110 -0.14 8.22 2.69
N ARG A 111 1.01 8.79 2.28
CA ARG A 111 1.53 8.64 0.91
C ARG A 111 1.85 7.17 0.57
N ARG A 112 2.45 6.42 1.51
CA ARG A 112 2.72 4.98 1.31
C ARG A 112 1.43 4.18 1.16
N TYR A 113 0.41 4.52 1.94
CA TYR A 113 -0.89 3.88 1.88
C TYR A 113 -1.58 4.12 0.53
N ALA A 114 -1.62 5.36 0.04
CA ALA A 114 -2.17 5.69 -1.28
C ALA A 114 -1.46 4.91 -2.41
N ARG A 115 -0.11 4.86 -2.39
CA ARG A 115 0.65 4.06 -3.37
C ARG A 115 0.35 2.56 -3.27
N ARG A 116 0.14 2.03 -2.06
CA ARG A 116 -0.24 0.63 -1.86
C ARG A 116 -1.64 0.36 -2.40
N GLN A 117 -2.60 1.24 -2.16
CA GLN A 117 -3.94 1.15 -2.75
C GLN A 117 -3.85 1.15 -4.28
N ASN A 118 -3.05 2.06 -4.83
CA ASN A 118 -2.86 2.13 -6.27
C ASN A 118 -2.29 0.82 -6.84
N LYS A 119 -1.22 0.32 -6.23
CA LYS A 119 -0.63 -0.97 -6.63
C LYS A 119 -1.62 -2.14 -6.51
N MET A 120 -2.37 -2.21 -5.42
CA MET A 120 -3.36 -3.26 -5.18
C MET A 120 -4.44 -3.27 -6.24
N VAL A 121 -4.96 -2.09 -6.58
CA VAL A 121 -6.00 -1.94 -7.58
C VAL A 121 -5.48 -2.31 -8.98
N LYS A 122 -4.33 -1.78 -9.42
CA LYS A 122 -3.74 -2.17 -10.72
C LYS A 122 -3.51 -3.67 -10.78
N SER A 123 -2.90 -4.25 -9.75
CA SER A 123 -2.60 -5.67 -9.71
C SER A 123 -3.84 -6.55 -9.72
N ARG A 124 -4.90 -6.16 -8.98
CA ARG A 124 -6.11 -6.97 -8.83
C ARG A 124 -7.02 -6.88 -10.05
N PHE A 125 -7.05 -5.73 -10.72
CA PHE A 125 -8.03 -5.43 -11.74
C PHE A 125 -7.46 -5.23 -13.15
N LEU A 126 -6.20 -4.83 -13.32
CA LEU A 126 -5.64 -4.49 -14.64
C LEU A 126 -4.47 -5.38 -15.06
N GLU A 127 -3.89 -6.15 -14.14
CA GLU A 127 -2.71 -6.98 -14.39
C GLU A 127 -2.92 -8.46 -14.05
N HIS A 128 -4.15 -8.88 -13.77
CA HIS A 128 -4.43 -10.28 -13.41
C HIS A 128 -4.72 -11.11 -14.67
N PRO A 129 -3.94 -12.16 -14.97
CA PRO A 129 -4.00 -12.86 -16.25
C PRO A 129 -5.29 -13.65 -16.49
N THR A 130 -5.88 -14.19 -15.42
CA THR A 130 -6.96 -15.18 -15.51
C THR A 130 -8.28 -14.72 -14.91
N ARG A 131 -8.37 -13.47 -14.44
CA ARG A 131 -9.56 -12.99 -13.73
C ARG A 131 -10.46 -12.25 -14.70
N GLU A 132 -11.70 -12.72 -14.84
CA GLU A 132 -12.74 -11.92 -15.46
C GLU A 132 -13.01 -10.69 -14.58
N ILE A 133 -12.86 -9.52 -15.19
CA ILE A 133 -13.06 -8.23 -14.55
C ILE A 133 -14.23 -7.52 -15.23
N PRO A 134 -15.06 -6.79 -14.46
CA PRO A 134 -16.02 -5.88 -15.06
C PRO A 134 -15.30 -4.79 -15.88
N PRO A 135 -16.00 -4.12 -16.81
CA PRO A 135 -15.49 -2.89 -17.41
C PRO A 135 -15.14 -1.86 -16.34
N ILE A 136 -13.94 -1.31 -16.43
CA ILE A 136 -13.41 -0.32 -15.50
C ILE A 136 -13.18 0.97 -16.25
N TYR A 137 -13.64 2.08 -15.69
CA TYR A 137 -13.49 3.39 -16.30
C TYR A 137 -12.63 4.29 -15.41
N GLU A 138 -11.69 4.99 -16.04
CA GLU A 138 -10.82 5.97 -15.38
C GLU A 138 -11.55 7.31 -15.23
N LEU A 139 -11.55 7.86 -14.01
CA LEU A 139 -12.03 9.21 -13.72
C LEU A 139 -10.86 10.09 -13.25
N ASP A 140 -10.57 11.16 -13.98
CA ASP A 140 -9.38 11.99 -13.71
C ASP A 140 -9.62 13.01 -12.62
N THR A 141 -8.99 12.77 -11.47
CA THR A 141 -9.04 13.64 -10.29
C THR A 141 -7.77 14.47 -10.12
N THR A 142 -6.88 14.54 -11.11
CA THR A 142 -5.60 15.26 -10.99
C THR A 142 -5.81 16.77 -10.86
N ASP A 143 -6.67 17.32 -11.71
CA ASP A 143 -7.02 18.74 -11.76
C ASP A 143 -8.45 18.96 -11.26
N LEU A 144 -8.58 19.56 -10.08
CA LEU A 144 -9.89 19.81 -9.46
C LEU A 144 -10.71 20.86 -10.22
N THR A 145 -10.08 21.70 -11.04
CA THR A 145 -10.82 22.69 -11.87
C THR A 145 -11.66 22.02 -12.95
N LYS A 146 -11.28 20.78 -13.34
CA LYS A 146 -11.98 19.96 -14.34
C LYS A 146 -12.86 18.88 -13.73
N TRP A 147 -13.12 18.94 -12.44
CA TRP A 147 -13.88 17.92 -11.70
C TRP A 147 -15.24 17.63 -12.35
N ASP A 148 -15.97 18.68 -12.74
CA ASP A 148 -17.30 18.51 -13.29
C ASP A 148 -17.27 17.72 -14.59
N ASP A 149 -16.32 17.98 -15.50
CA ASP A 149 -16.23 17.30 -16.79
C ASP A 149 -15.57 15.92 -16.69
N GLU A 150 -14.38 15.83 -16.07
CA GLU A 150 -13.54 14.62 -16.06
C GLU A 150 -13.99 13.55 -15.04
N VAL A 151 -14.79 13.95 -14.04
CA VAL A 151 -15.26 13.05 -12.98
C VAL A 151 -16.78 12.98 -12.97
N LYS A 152 -17.46 14.10 -12.69
CA LYS A 152 -18.90 14.08 -12.40
C LYS A 152 -19.75 13.70 -13.62
N TYR A 153 -19.69 14.49 -14.69
CA TYR A 153 -20.51 14.25 -15.90
C TYR A 153 -20.07 12.97 -16.62
N LYS A 154 -18.77 12.71 -16.68
CA LYS A 154 -18.23 11.44 -17.19
C LYS A 154 -18.79 10.23 -16.44
N ALA A 155 -18.77 10.24 -15.09
CA ALA A 155 -19.29 9.13 -14.29
C ALA A 155 -20.80 8.95 -14.45
N ILE A 156 -21.57 10.05 -14.44
CA ILE A 156 -23.01 10.02 -14.66
C ILE A 156 -23.32 9.37 -16.01
N HIS A 157 -22.65 9.81 -17.08
CA HIS A 157 -22.86 9.27 -18.42
C HIS A 157 -22.50 7.78 -18.54
N ILE A 158 -21.42 7.35 -17.89
CA ILE A 158 -21.04 5.92 -17.82
C ILE A 158 -22.16 5.10 -17.14
N ILE A 159 -22.66 5.59 -16.00
CA ILE A 159 -23.72 4.91 -15.25
C ILE A 159 -25.02 4.88 -16.05
N GLU A 160 -25.43 6.00 -16.65
CA GLU A 160 -26.62 6.09 -17.48
C GLU A 160 -26.55 5.14 -18.68
N SER A 161 -25.40 5.10 -19.36
CA SER A 161 -25.19 4.18 -20.48
C SER A 161 -25.34 2.72 -20.05
N PHE A 162 -24.81 2.37 -18.88
CA PHE A 162 -24.93 1.03 -18.33
C PHE A 162 -26.37 0.67 -17.93
N VAL A 163 -27.06 1.57 -17.23
CA VAL A 163 -28.45 1.37 -16.79
C VAL A 163 -29.37 1.21 -17.99
N ASN A 164 -29.19 2.03 -19.02
CA ASN A 164 -30.00 2.03 -20.24
C ASN A 164 -29.55 0.98 -21.28
N LYS A 165 -28.45 0.26 -21.01
CA LYS A 165 -27.82 -0.70 -21.95
C LYS A 165 -27.47 -0.08 -23.31
N THR A 166 -27.12 1.20 -23.32
CA THR A 166 -26.66 1.92 -24.52
C THR A 166 -25.13 1.88 -24.59
N GLN A 167 -24.59 2.09 -25.79
CA GLN A 167 -23.14 2.16 -25.96
C GLN A 167 -22.57 3.38 -25.22
N CYS A 168 -21.60 3.16 -24.34
CA CYS A 168 -20.90 4.23 -23.65
C CYS A 168 -19.89 4.88 -24.60
N GLN A 169 -19.83 6.22 -24.62
CA GLN A 169 -18.86 6.97 -25.43
C GLN A 169 -17.43 6.87 -24.92
N TYR A 170 -17.25 6.50 -23.65
CA TYR A 170 -15.94 6.34 -23.04
C TYR A 170 -15.48 4.89 -23.14
N GLU A 171 -14.19 4.68 -23.39
CA GLU A 171 -13.60 3.34 -23.41
C GLU A 171 -13.25 2.89 -21.99
N SER A 172 -13.49 1.61 -21.71
CA SER A 172 -13.01 0.97 -20.49
C SER A 172 -11.50 0.75 -20.56
N LEU A 173 -10.82 0.82 -19.41
CA LEU A 173 -9.43 0.46 -19.26
C LEU A 173 -9.20 -0.99 -19.70
N LYS A 174 -8.17 -1.17 -20.53
CA LYS A 174 -7.75 -2.50 -20.99
C LYS A 174 -6.81 -3.13 -19.96
N SER A 175 -6.99 -4.43 -19.76
CA SER A 175 -6.07 -5.23 -18.95
C SER A 175 -4.70 -5.26 -19.65
N ASN A 176 -3.64 -4.80 -18.97
CA ASN A 176 -2.27 -4.80 -19.46
C ASN A 176 -1.55 -6.08 -19.00
N VAL A 177 -2.11 -7.23 -19.36
CA VAL A 177 -1.45 -8.51 -19.16
C VAL A 177 -0.54 -8.72 -20.37
N SER A 178 0.75 -8.48 -20.21
CA SER A 178 1.73 -8.91 -21.22
C SER A 178 1.73 -10.44 -21.28
N ASP A 179 1.93 -11.01 -22.47
CA ASP A 179 2.06 -12.47 -22.67
C ASP A 179 3.20 -13.09 -21.84
N GLU A 180 4.16 -12.27 -21.39
CA GLU A 180 5.21 -12.69 -20.46
C GLU A 180 4.70 -12.90 -19.03
N LYS A 181 3.69 -12.16 -18.56
CA LYS A 181 3.12 -12.29 -17.20
C LYS A 181 2.16 -13.47 -17.06
N THR A 182 1.55 -13.95 -18.16
CA THR A 182 0.71 -15.16 -18.16
C THR A 182 1.52 -16.44 -17.97
N ASN A 183 2.80 -16.44 -18.37
CA ASN A 183 3.65 -17.64 -18.36
C ASN A 183 4.48 -17.81 -17.08
N ILE A 184 4.46 -16.82 -16.17
CA ILE A 184 5.18 -16.87 -14.89
C ILE A 184 4.22 -17.38 -13.82
N ASN A 185 4.50 -18.56 -13.26
CA ASN A 185 3.66 -19.09 -12.19
C ASN A 185 4.03 -18.43 -10.85
N SER A 186 3.19 -17.49 -10.41
CA SER A 186 3.33 -16.81 -9.11
C SER A 186 3.20 -17.76 -7.90
N HIS A 187 2.66 -18.97 -8.08
CA HIS A 187 2.43 -19.95 -7.01
C HIS A 187 3.31 -21.20 -7.16
N SER A 188 4.29 -21.20 -8.07
CA SER A 188 5.26 -22.29 -8.15
C SER A 188 6.07 -22.36 -6.87
N SER A 189 6.49 -23.56 -6.50
CA SER A 189 7.31 -23.80 -5.30
C SER A 189 8.70 -24.22 -5.73
N ASN A 190 9.66 -23.29 -5.66
CA ASN A 190 11.04 -23.49 -6.09
C ASN A 190 11.97 -23.58 -4.86
N TYR A 191 12.77 -24.65 -4.76
CA TYR A 191 13.73 -24.82 -3.65
C TYR A 191 15.15 -24.49 -4.10
N CYS A 192 15.83 -23.60 -3.37
CA CYS A 192 17.24 -23.30 -3.59
C CYS A 192 18.13 -24.16 -2.68
N SER A 193 18.91 -25.08 -3.27
CA SER A 193 19.83 -25.97 -2.53
C SER A 193 21.08 -25.28 -1.95
N VAL A 194 21.38 -24.05 -2.39
CA VAL A 194 22.54 -23.27 -1.90
C VAL A 194 22.18 -22.48 -0.65
N CYS A 195 20.98 -21.91 -0.63
CA CYS A 195 20.48 -21.11 0.48
C CYS A 195 19.51 -21.88 1.39
N GLU A 196 19.23 -23.14 1.06
CA GLU A 196 18.37 -24.06 1.81
C GLU A 196 17.02 -23.43 2.16
N ARG A 197 16.38 -22.84 1.15
CA ARG A 197 15.12 -22.11 1.32
C ARG A 197 14.14 -22.39 0.19
N LEU A 198 12.88 -22.55 0.58
CA LEU A 198 11.73 -22.58 -0.32
C LEU A 198 11.34 -21.15 -0.74
N ILE A 199 11.15 -20.95 -2.03
CA ILE A 199 10.79 -19.68 -2.66
C ILE A 199 9.57 -19.91 -3.53
N ILE A 200 8.51 -19.17 -3.23
CA ILE A 200 7.25 -19.25 -3.96
C ILE A 200 7.29 -18.23 -5.09
N GLY A 201 6.98 -18.67 -6.31
CA GLY A 201 6.94 -17.86 -7.52
C GLY A 201 8.20 -17.95 -8.37
N ASP A 202 8.03 -18.10 -9.68
CA ASP A 202 9.16 -18.22 -10.62
C ASP A 202 9.96 -16.91 -10.70
N LYS A 203 9.28 -15.77 -10.65
CA LYS A 203 9.92 -14.45 -10.68
C LYS A 203 10.76 -14.21 -9.43
N GLU A 204 10.22 -14.52 -8.26
CA GLU A 204 10.88 -14.41 -6.97
C GLU A 204 12.09 -15.34 -6.92
N TYR A 205 11.98 -16.53 -7.48
CA TYR A 205 13.10 -17.47 -7.62
C TYR A 205 14.21 -16.91 -8.53
N LEU A 206 13.87 -16.35 -9.68
CA LEU A 206 14.84 -15.70 -10.59
C LEU A 206 15.54 -14.50 -9.93
N ILE A 207 14.79 -13.66 -9.20
CA ILE A 207 15.36 -12.53 -8.43
C ILE A 207 16.31 -13.07 -7.37
N HIS A 208 15.92 -14.14 -6.66
CA HIS A 208 16.76 -14.76 -5.66
C HIS A 208 18.08 -15.28 -6.27
N MET A 209 18.03 -16.01 -7.38
CA MET A 209 19.22 -16.53 -8.07
C MET A 209 20.19 -15.41 -8.46
N ASN A 210 19.67 -14.25 -8.84
CA ASN A 210 20.47 -13.09 -9.21
C ASN A 210 20.94 -12.22 -8.02
N SER A 211 20.37 -12.45 -6.83
CA SER A 211 20.62 -11.62 -5.66
C SER A 211 22.07 -11.73 -5.14
N HIS A 212 22.58 -10.64 -4.58
CA HIS A 212 23.90 -10.62 -3.94
C HIS A 212 24.01 -11.66 -2.81
N LYS A 213 22.92 -11.89 -2.07
CA LYS A 213 22.89 -12.88 -0.99
C LYS A 213 23.14 -14.29 -1.52
N HIS A 214 22.46 -14.67 -2.59
CA HIS A 214 22.64 -15.97 -3.24
C HIS A 214 24.07 -16.13 -3.78
N LYS A 215 24.56 -15.13 -4.52
CA LYS A 215 25.94 -15.13 -5.05
C LYS A 215 27.01 -15.26 -3.96
N ARG A 216 26.80 -14.65 -2.79
CA ARG A 216 27.70 -14.79 -1.63
C ARG A 216 27.64 -16.20 -1.02
N ALA A 217 26.43 -16.77 -0.89
CA ALA A 217 26.25 -18.13 -0.39
C ALA A 217 26.94 -19.16 -1.30
N LEU A 218 26.79 -19.03 -2.63
CA LEU A 218 27.51 -19.84 -3.62
C LEU A 218 29.04 -19.80 -3.40
N LYS A 219 29.62 -18.59 -3.34
CA LYS A 219 31.07 -18.42 -3.12
C LYS A 219 31.55 -18.96 -1.77
N SER A 220 30.70 -18.92 -0.73
CA SER A 220 31.02 -19.50 0.58
C SER A 220 31.00 -21.04 0.53
N LYS A 221 30.03 -21.65 -0.17
CA LYS A 221 29.92 -23.09 -0.31
C LYS A 221 31.08 -23.66 -1.15
N GLN A 222 31.44 -22.99 -2.24
CA GLN A 222 32.62 -23.34 -3.06
C GLN A 222 33.93 -23.29 -2.27
N ARG A 223 34.15 -22.25 -1.45
CA ARG A 223 35.36 -22.16 -0.61
C ARG A 223 35.45 -23.26 0.43
N ARG A 224 34.32 -23.61 1.07
CA ARG A 224 34.27 -24.72 2.03
C ARG A 224 34.55 -26.06 1.37
N ALA A 225 34.00 -26.32 0.19
CA ALA A 225 34.29 -27.53 -0.57
C ALA A 225 35.79 -27.63 -0.94
N GLN A 226 36.40 -26.53 -1.41
CA GLN A 226 37.83 -26.50 -1.74
C GLN A 226 38.75 -26.67 -0.52
N LEU A 227 38.29 -26.29 0.67
CA LEU A 227 39.04 -26.51 1.91
C LEU A 227 38.95 -27.97 2.34
N ALA A 228 37.74 -28.55 2.31
CA ALA A 228 37.53 -29.97 2.60
C ALA A 228 38.32 -30.89 1.63
N GLU A 229 38.32 -30.59 0.33
CA GLU A 229 39.11 -31.33 -0.67
C GLU A 229 40.64 -31.20 -0.48
N LYS A 230 41.11 -30.14 0.20
CA LYS A 230 42.53 -30.00 0.55
C LYS A 230 42.88 -30.76 1.82
N GLU A 231 41.96 -30.83 2.78
CA GLU A 231 42.12 -31.61 4.01
C GLU A 231 42.14 -33.11 3.69
N GLU A 232 41.21 -33.61 2.85
CA GLU A 232 41.17 -35.01 2.41
C GLU A 232 42.37 -35.43 1.54
N ARG A 233 43.09 -34.47 0.93
CA ARG A 233 44.31 -34.75 0.14
C ARG A 233 45.60 -34.72 0.96
N CYS A 234 45.52 -34.30 2.22
CA CYS A 234 46.64 -34.23 3.15
C CYS A 234 46.64 -35.38 4.17
N GLU A 235 45.61 -36.24 4.16
CA GLU A 235 45.59 -37.56 4.79
C GLU A 235 46.05 -38.65 3.80
#